data_AF-A0A7K6RKP9-F1
#
_entry.id   AF-A0A7K6RKP9-F1
#
_cell.length_a   1.000
_cell.length_b   1.000
_cell.length_c   1.000
_cell.angle_alpha   90.00
_cell.angle_beta   90.00
_cell.angle_gamma   90.00
#
_symmetry.space_group_name_H-M   'P 1'
#
loop_
_entity.id
_entity.type
_entity.pdbx_description
1 polymer ?
#
loop_
_entity_poly.entity_id
_entity_poly.type
_entity_poly.pdbx_seq_one_letter_code
_entity_poly.pdbx_strand_id
1 'polypeptide(L)'
;LVKQLMHTYLLLFRQLLENSFFLVLQPAIALGSGFEGWSPREEDARYRLLLPLQPPRGHAFRLELGTAGEMPAKDSRVRVELECICRRPELVDDTLCFLHHPEEELRGNQAPSLLHTLCTGSYLDAQKTARWFQDTVRSAWGVVPLSRLYKMNLLPSSRSCKMQLISTSGRSLFAEIIFGVQLGVSDIFLSSQTAETCLIPSTRWPQSCVVAEAKFFGVMARQAPCDSFHLKCLQICARILEGTAFSTYTFKTAVMHLLTTTPLSDWRRRHVMLRLEGIMRYLHCCLEDKRLNHF
;
A
#
# COMPACT_ATOMS: atom_id res chain seq x y z
N LEU A 1 -15.66 -0.07 -8.05
CA LEU A 1 -15.83 1.18 -7.28
C LEU A 1 -14.51 1.77 -6.79
N VAL A 2 -13.82 1.16 -5.81
CA VAL A 2 -12.62 1.77 -5.17
C VAL A 2 -11.50 2.10 -6.15
N LYS A 3 -11.18 1.18 -7.08
CA LYS A 3 -10.18 1.42 -8.15
C LYS A 3 -10.53 2.64 -9.02
N GLN A 4 -11.81 2.79 -9.38
CA GLN A 4 -12.28 3.90 -10.19
C GLN A 4 -12.20 5.22 -9.42
N LEU A 5 -12.62 5.23 -8.14
CA LEU A 5 -12.48 6.39 -7.27
C LEU A 5 -11.02 6.86 -7.21
N MET A 6 -10.09 5.92 -6.99
CA MET A 6 -8.68 6.25 -6.92
C MET A 6 -8.11 6.71 -8.26
N HIS A 7 -8.54 6.13 -9.38
CA HIS A 7 -8.15 6.63 -10.68
C HIS A 7 -8.59 8.09 -10.89
N THR A 8 -9.83 8.44 -10.54
CA THR A 8 -10.32 9.83 -10.61
C THR A 8 -9.49 10.77 -9.73
N TYR A 9 -9.19 10.39 -8.49
CA TYR A 9 -8.33 11.20 -7.62
C TYR A 9 -6.94 11.41 -8.20
N LEU A 10 -6.33 10.37 -8.77
CA LEU A 10 -5.00 10.49 -9.37
C LEU A 10 -4.98 11.44 -10.57
N LEU A 11 -6.04 11.45 -11.38
CA LEU A 11 -6.15 12.41 -12.49
C LEU A 11 -6.26 13.86 -11.97
N LEU A 12 -7.10 14.09 -10.95
CA LEU A 12 -7.25 15.40 -10.34
C LEU A 12 -5.94 15.87 -9.68
N PHE A 13 -5.29 15.00 -8.91
CA PHE A 13 -4.04 15.32 -8.23
C PHE A 13 -2.90 15.56 -9.22
N ARG A 14 -2.88 14.84 -10.35
CA ARG A 14 -1.90 15.08 -11.40
C ARG A 14 -2.02 16.49 -11.97
N GLN A 15 -3.24 17.00 -12.17
CA GLN A 15 -3.48 18.36 -12.63
C GLN A 15 -3.15 19.40 -11.55
N LEU A 16 -3.54 19.14 -10.30
CA LEU A 16 -3.30 20.06 -9.18
C LEU A 16 -1.83 20.17 -8.77
N LEU A 17 -1.06 19.10 -8.92
CA LEU A 17 0.35 19.01 -8.57
C LEU A 17 1.26 19.12 -9.79
N GLU A 18 0.69 19.44 -10.96
CA GLU A 18 1.46 19.64 -12.18
C GLU A 18 2.46 20.78 -11.97
N ASN A 19 3.72 20.54 -12.31
CA ASN A 19 4.85 21.46 -12.08
C ASN A 19 5.08 21.89 -10.62
N SER A 20 4.46 21.21 -9.65
CA SER A 20 4.74 21.43 -8.24
C SER A 20 5.99 20.69 -7.77
N PHE A 21 6.53 21.11 -6.63
CA PHE A 21 7.61 20.41 -5.93
C PHE A 21 7.07 19.45 -4.85
N PHE A 22 5.92 18.83 -5.12
CA PHE A 22 5.25 17.84 -4.25
C PHE A 22 5.31 16.41 -4.80
N LEU A 23 4.91 15.43 -3.98
CA LEU A 23 4.93 14.01 -4.33
C LEU A 23 4.25 13.72 -5.66
N VAL A 24 4.93 12.95 -6.51
CA VAL A 24 4.33 12.39 -7.73
C VAL A 24 3.63 11.07 -7.35
N LEU A 25 2.31 11.05 -7.51
CA LEU A 25 1.46 9.92 -7.17
C LEU A 25 1.31 8.99 -8.39
N GLN A 26 1.73 7.73 -8.24
CA GLN A 26 1.64 6.73 -9.31
C GLN A 26 0.32 5.94 -9.26
N PRO A 27 -0.03 5.18 -10.32
CA PRO A 27 -1.22 4.33 -10.32
C PRO A 27 -1.27 3.41 -9.09
N ALA A 28 -2.40 3.45 -8.39
CA ALA A 28 -2.60 2.66 -7.18
C ALA A 28 -2.66 1.15 -7.48
N ILE A 29 -1.99 0.36 -6.65
CA ILE A 29 -1.91 -1.10 -6.74
C ILE A 29 -2.95 -1.71 -5.79
N ALA A 30 -3.79 -2.58 -6.31
CA ALA A 30 -4.85 -3.23 -5.55
C ALA A 30 -4.34 -4.44 -4.77
N LEU A 31 -4.60 -4.45 -3.45
CA LEU A 31 -4.01 -5.38 -2.49
C LEU A 31 -5.06 -6.01 -1.56
N GLY A 32 -4.75 -7.20 -1.08
CA GLY A 32 -5.49 -7.84 0.01
C GLY A 32 -6.71 -8.62 -0.44
N SER A 33 -7.37 -9.23 0.55
CA SER A 33 -8.38 -10.27 0.35
C SER A 33 -9.57 -9.87 -0.53
N GLY A 34 -9.97 -8.60 -0.50
CA GLY A 34 -11.06 -8.07 -1.32
C GLY A 34 -10.74 -8.00 -2.82
N PHE A 35 -9.46 -7.87 -3.19
CA PHE A 35 -9.00 -7.88 -4.59
C PHE A 35 -8.43 -9.23 -5.01
N GLU A 36 -7.88 -9.98 -4.07
CA GLU A 36 -7.32 -11.32 -4.28
C GLU A 36 -8.41 -12.43 -4.29
N GLY A 37 -9.67 -12.10 -4.00
CA GLY A 37 -10.81 -12.99 -4.19
C GLY A 37 -11.05 -14.03 -3.09
N TRP A 38 -10.47 -13.84 -1.91
CA TRP A 38 -10.58 -14.77 -0.77
C TRP A 38 -11.11 -14.12 0.52
N SER A 39 -11.75 -12.95 0.43
CA SER A 39 -12.33 -12.27 1.61
C SER A 39 -13.20 -13.20 2.45
N PRO A 40 -13.01 -13.28 3.78
CA PRO A 40 -13.81 -14.16 4.65
C PRO A 40 -15.30 -13.88 4.48
N ARG A 41 -15.72 -12.61 4.59
CA ARG A 41 -17.08 -12.17 4.28
C ARG A 41 -17.05 -11.12 3.18
N GLU A 42 -18.09 -11.08 2.35
CA GLU A 42 -18.25 -10.04 1.34
C GLU A 42 -18.52 -8.68 2.00
N GLU A 43 -19.24 -8.69 3.12
CA GLU A 43 -19.60 -7.50 3.91
C GLU A 43 -18.41 -6.92 4.68
N ASP A 44 -17.41 -7.75 5.04
CA ASP A 44 -16.18 -7.34 5.73
C ASP A 44 -15.01 -7.07 4.76
N ALA A 45 -15.27 -7.05 3.45
CA ALA A 45 -14.24 -6.83 2.45
C ALA A 45 -13.63 -5.42 2.61
N ARG A 46 -12.44 -5.36 3.23
CA ARG A 46 -11.63 -4.14 3.31
C ARG A 46 -10.79 -4.03 2.03
N TYR A 47 -11.08 -3.03 1.21
CA TYR A 47 -10.34 -2.78 -0.03
C TYR A 47 -9.08 -1.99 0.28
N ARG A 48 -7.92 -2.63 0.13
CA ARG A 48 -6.62 -1.97 0.35
C ARG A 48 -5.97 -1.61 -0.98
N LEU A 49 -5.46 -0.39 -1.07
CA LEU A 49 -4.69 0.10 -2.21
C LEU A 49 -3.35 0.62 -1.71
N LEU A 50 -2.25 0.23 -2.36
CA LEU A 50 -0.96 0.86 -2.17
C LEU A 50 -0.78 1.93 -3.24
N LEU A 51 -0.48 3.14 -2.80
CA LEU A 51 -0.21 4.29 -3.64
C LEU A 51 1.30 4.49 -3.71
N PRO A 52 1.94 4.17 -4.85
CA PRO A 52 3.37 4.38 -4.99
C PRO A 52 3.68 5.88 -5.08
N LEU A 53 4.72 6.29 -4.35
CA LEU A 53 5.20 7.66 -4.25
C LEU A 53 6.53 7.79 -5.00
N GLN A 54 6.64 8.85 -5.79
CA GLN A 54 7.88 9.24 -6.45
C GLN A 54 8.28 10.66 -6.04
N PRO A 55 9.59 10.97 -6.02
CA PRO A 55 10.05 12.30 -5.70
C PRO A 55 9.62 13.30 -6.80
N PRO A 56 9.30 14.55 -6.43
CA PRO A 56 9.15 15.64 -7.38
C PRO A 56 10.44 15.92 -8.13
N ARG A 57 10.34 16.78 -9.14
CA ARG A 57 11.52 17.41 -9.76
C ARG A 57 12.36 18.13 -8.70
N GLY A 58 13.68 18.11 -8.89
CA GLY A 58 14.63 18.70 -7.96
C GLY A 58 14.76 17.96 -6.63
N HIS A 59 14.17 16.76 -6.50
CA HIS A 59 14.29 15.92 -5.33
C HIS A 59 14.64 14.48 -5.75
N ALA A 60 15.32 13.76 -4.87
CA ALA A 60 15.57 12.33 -5.00
C ALA A 60 15.25 11.60 -3.70
N PHE A 61 14.80 10.36 -3.82
CA PHE A 61 14.63 9.46 -2.68
C PHE A 61 15.84 8.54 -2.57
N ARG A 62 16.54 8.61 -1.44
CA ARG A 62 17.53 7.63 -1.02
C ARG A 62 16.91 6.73 0.04
N LEU A 63 16.94 5.42 -0.22
CA LEU A 63 16.35 4.43 0.67
C LEU A 63 17.42 3.91 1.62
N GLU A 64 17.25 4.16 2.90
CA GLU A 64 18.13 3.69 3.97
C GLU A 64 17.48 2.46 4.60
N LEU A 65 18.00 1.28 4.30
CA LEU A 65 17.47 0.02 4.82
C LEU A 65 17.97 -0.24 6.24
N GLY A 66 17.11 -0.83 7.08
CA GLY A 66 17.48 -1.27 8.43
C GLY A 66 18.51 -2.41 8.44
N THR A 67 18.90 -2.85 9.64
CA THR A 67 19.95 -3.86 9.87
C THR A 67 19.75 -5.15 9.07
N ALA A 68 20.81 -5.61 8.40
CA ALA A 68 20.80 -6.83 7.61
C ALA A 68 20.47 -8.06 8.48
N GLY A 69 19.35 -8.73 8.19
CA GLY A 69 18.94 -9.98 8.85
C GLY A 69 17.45 -10.11 9.14
N GLU A 70 16.74 -8.99 9.34
CA GLU A 70 15.27 -8.98 9.44
C GLU A 70 14.66 -8.70 8.06
N MET A 71 14.01 -9.68 7.44
CA MET A 71 13.19 -9.51 6.25
C MET A 71 11.72 -9.77 6.61
N PRO A 72 10.81 -8.79 6.42
CA PRO A 72 11.05 -7.41 5.98
C PRO A 72 11.70 -6.52 7.06
N ALA A 73 12.65 -5.67 6.68
CA ALA A 73 13.33 -4.74 7.56
C ALA A 73 12.37 -3.67 8.09
N LYS A 74 12.23 -3.61 9.42
CA LYS A 74 11.24 -2.76 10.10
C LYS A 74 11.71 -1.31 10.32
N ASP A 75 13.02 -1.09 10.32
CA ASP A 75 13.64 0.20 10.68
C ASP A 75 14.12 1.03 9.48
N SER A 76 13.66 0.69 8.28
CA SER A 76 14.01 1.40 7.05
C SER A 76 13.44 2.83 7.02
N ARG A 77 14.09 3.73 6.29
CA ARG A 77 13.71 5.15 6.15
C ARG A 77 13.86 5.61 4.71
N VAL A 78 13.12 6.66 4.37
CA VAL A 78 13.20 7.33 3.06
C VAL A 78 13.80 8.71 3.30
N ARG A 79 15.07 8.88 2.90
CA ARG A 79 15.75 10.16 2.91
C ARG A 79 15.46 10.91 1.61
N VAL A 80 15.12 12.18 1.74
CA VAL A 80 14.85 13.09 0.65
C VAL A 80 16.06 14.00 0.50
N GLU A 81 16.60 14.04 -0.71
CA GLU A 81 17.72 14.89 -1.07
C GLU A 81 17.33 15.83 -2.20
N LEU A 82 18.00 16.99 -2.27
CA LEU A 82 17.80 17.95 -3.34
C LEU A 82 18.69 17.59 -4.54
N GLU A 83 18.12 17.68 -5.74
CA GLU A 83 18.82 17.53 -7.00
C GLU A 83 18.81 18.85 -7.79
N CYS A 84 19.92 19.14 -8.47
CA CYS A 84 20.00 20.33 -9.32
C CYS A 84 19.14 20.18 -10.57
N ILE A 85 18.35 21.20 -10.88
CA ILE A 85 17.50 21.24 -12.08
C ILE A 85 18.05 22.15 -13.21
N CYS A 86 19.12 22.91 -12.97
CA CYS A 86 19.62 23.94 -13.90
C CYS A 86 20.12 23.44 -15.28
N ARG A 87 20.39 22.13 -15.43
CA ARG A 87 20.91 21.56 -16.69
C ARG A 87 19.84 20.91 -17.57
N ARG A 88 18.56 20.97 -17.17
CA ARG A 88 17.47 20.32 -17.91
C ARG A 88 16.83 21.32 -18.90
N PRO A 89 16.81 21.03 -20.21
CA PRO A 89 16.36 21.99 -21.25
C PRO A 89 14.84 22.23 -21.30
N GLU A 90 14.05 21.62 -20.40
CA GLU A 90 12.58 21.66 -20.39
C GLU A 90 12.01 22.65 -19.35
N LEU A 91 12.83 23.58 -18.81
CA LEU A 91 12.38 24.48 -17.76
C LEU A 91 11.42 25.55 -18.30
N VAL A 92 10.35 25.79 -17.53
CA VAL A 92 9.59 27.03 -17.57
C VAL A 92 10.50 28.13 -17.02
N ASP A 93 10.58 29.26 -17.73
CA ASP A 93 11.59 30.33 -17.59
C ASP A 93 11.77 30.89 -16.15
N ASP A 94 10.80 30.65 -15.24
CA ASP A 94 10.77 31.17 -13.87
C ASP A 94 11.06 30.15 -12.75
N THR A 95 11.45 28.90 -13.05
CA THR A 95 11.67 27.89 -11.99
C THR A 95 13.08 27.94 -11.39
N LEU A 96 13.21 28.59 -10.22
CA LEU A 96 14.46 28.64 -9.45
C LEU A 96 14.88 27.26 -8.90
N CYS A 97 16.19 27.02 -8.89
CA CYS A 97 16.78 25.78 -8.38
C CYS A 97 17.10 25.86 -6.89
N PHE A 98 16.65 24.87 -6.10
CA PHE A 98 16.88 24.77 -4.65
C PHE A 98 18.35 24.75 -4.22
N LEU A 99 19.27 24.33 -5.09
CA LEU A 99 20.70 24.23 -4.76
C LEU A 99 21.49 25.50 -5.05
N HIS A 100 20.96 26.41 -5.86
CA HIS A 100 21.70 27.59 -6.34
C HIS A 100 21.06 28.92 -5.94
N HIS A 101 19.86 28.91 -5.35
CA HIS A 101 19.19 30.10 -4.85
C HIS A 101 18.97 29.97 -3.33
N PRO A 102 19.09 31.08 -2.58
CA PRO A 102 18.86 31.10 -1.15
C PRO A 102 17.39 30.81 -0.79
N GLU A 103 17.15 30.27 0.42
CA GLU A 103 15.81 29.87 0.87
C GLU A 103 14.82 31.04 0.93
N GLU A 104 15.28 32.26 1.21
CA GLU A 104 14.46 33.46 1.30
C GLU A 104 13.84 33.83 -0.06
N GLU A 105 14.61 33.71 -1.14
CA GLU A 105 14.13 33.93 -2.51
C GLU A 105 13.13 32.84 -2.93
N LEU A 106 13.37 31.61 -2.49
CA LEU A 106 12.48 30.47 -2.77
C LEU A 106 11.14 30.58 -2.03
N ARG A 107 11.14 31.09 -0.79
CA ARG A 107 9.91 31.30 0.01
C ARG A 107 8.97 32.35 -0.60
N GLY A 108 9.53 33.37 -1.27
CA GLY A 108 8.75 34.41 -1.93
C GLY A 108 8.22 34.01 -3.31
N ASN A 109 9.00 33.20 -4.04
CA ASN A 109 8.75 32.94 -5.46
C ASN A 109 8.22 31.54 -5.78
N GLN A 110 8.18 30.61 -4.81
CA GLN A 110 7.74 29.24 -5.04
C GLN A 110 6.78 28.71 -3.98
N ALA A 111 5.90 27.79 -4.41
CA ALA A 111 5.03 27.04 -3.52
C ALA A 111 5.86 26.21 -2.51
N PRO A 112 5.30 25.86 -1.33
CA PRO A 112 6.00 25.09 -0.31
C PRO A 112 6.61 23.80 -0.88
N SER A 113 7.86 23.50 -0.53
CA SER A 113 8.53 22.29 -1.00
C SER A 113 8.08 21.05 -0.22
N LEU A 114 8.29 19.88 -0.82
CA LEU A 114 8.10 18.59 -0.16
C LEU A 114 8.88 18.50 1.16
N LEU A 115 10.11 19.03 1.22
CA LEU A 115 10.94 18.99 2.43
C LEU A 115 10.30 19.74 3.60
N HIS A 116 9.72 20.92 3.35
CA HIS A 116 9.14 21.71 4.42
C HIS A 116 7.80 21.12 4.92
N THR A 117 7.01 20.54 4.01
CA THR A 117 5.65 20.11 4.33
C THR A 117 5.54 18.64 4.73
N LEU A 118 6.25 17.74 4.04
CA LEU A 118 6.08 16.29 4.18
C LEU A 118 7.25 15.58 4.85
N CYS A 119 8.36 16.27 5.10
CA CYS A 119 9.52 15.69 5.78
C CYS A 119 9.63 16.14 7.25
N THR A 120 10.30 15.32 8.06
CA THR A 120 10.79 15.67 9.39
C THR A 120 12.31 15.60 9.33
N GLY A 121 12.96 16.76 9.31
CA GLY A 121 14.34 16.87 8.84
C GLY A 121 14.43 16.51 7.35
N SER A 122 15.40 15.67 6.98
CA SER A 122 15.56 15.15 5.62
C SER A 122 14.79 13.86 5.33
N TYR A 123 13.96 13.37 6.25
CA TYR A 123 13.25 12.10 6.09
C TYR A 123 11.77 12.29 5.79
N LEU A 124 11.25 11.55 4.81
CA LEU A 124 9.83 11.56 4.48
C LEU A 124 9.02 11.06 5.68
N ASP A 125 8.06 11.87 6.12
CA ASP A 125 7.25 11.60 7.29
C ASP A 125 5.92 10.97 6.86
N ALA A 126 5.68 9.73 7.27
CA ALA A 126 4.48 8.99 6.90
C ALA A 126 3.20 9.60 7.48
N GLN A 127 3.27 10.26 8.65
CA GLN A 127 2.11 10.90 9.25
C GLN A 127 1.76 12.22 8.55
N LYS A 128 2.77 13.05 8.24
CA LYS A 128 2.55 14.27 7.45
C LYS A 128 2.02 13.93 6.06
N THR A 129 2.58 12.90 5.42
CA THR A 129 2.12 12.38 4.12
C THR A 129 0.66 11.93 4.18
N ALA A 130 0.29 11.15 5.20
CA ALA A 130 -1.09 10.69 5.36
C ALA A 130 -2.08 11.84 5.59
N ARG A 131 -1.73 12.81 6.45
CA ARG A 131 -2.57 13.99 6.72
C ARG A 131 -2.77 14.84 5.48
N TRP A 132 -1.68 15.20 4.79
CA TRP A 132 -1.74 15.93 3.53
C TRP A 132 -2.65 15.26 2.51
N PHE A 133 -2.50 13.94 2.33
CA PHE A 133 -3.33 13.21 1.40
C PHE A 133 -4.81 13.18 1.82
N GLN A 134 -5.10 12.97 3.11
CA GLN A 134 -6.47 13.02 3.64
C GLN A 134 -7.12 14.39 3.43
N ASP A 135 -6.39 15.48 3.67
CA ASP A 135 -6.88 16.84 3.47
C ASP A 135 -7.15 17.12 1.99
N THR A 136 -6.26 16.66 1.11
CA THR A 136 -6.43 16.79 -0.34
C THR A 136 -7.64 16.00 -0.84
N VAL A 137 -7.81 14.75 -0.38
CA VAL A 137 -8.98 13.90 -0.67
C VAL A 137 -10.28 14.54 -0.18
N ARG A 138 -10.27 15.13 1.01
CA ARG A 138 -11.43 15.83 1.60
C ARG A 138 -11.82 17.03 0.74
N SER A 139 -10.86 17.89 0.41
CA SER A 139 -11.09 19.10 -0.38
C SER A 139 -11.56 18.78 -1.80
N ALA A 140 -11.01 17.73 -2.42
CA ALA A 140 -11.39 17.34 -3.77
C ALA A 140 -12.70 16.52 -3.84
N TRP A 141 -13.29 16.08 -2.71
CA TRP A 141 -14.48 15.22 -2.74
C TRP A 141 -15.65 15.86 -3.49
N GLY A 142 -15.87 17.18 -3.34
CA GLY A 142 -16.98 17.89 -3.98
C GLY A 142 -16.94 17.86 -5.51
N VAL A 143 -15.77 17.72 -6.12
CA VAL A 143 -15.60 17.69 -7.58
C VAL A 143 -15.56 16.28 -8.17
N VAL A 144 -15.42 15.25 -7.34
CA VAL A 144 -15.41 13.85 -7.78
C VAL A 144 -16.84 13.43 -8.16
N PRO A 145 -17.09 12.87 -9.37
CA PRO A 145 -18.44 12.48 -9.79
C PRO A 145 -19.16 11.51 -8.83
N LEU A 146 -18.40 10.66 -8.13
CA LEU A 146 -18.91 9.71 -7.13
C LEU A 146 -19.54 10.39 -5.90
N SER A 147 -19.26 11.67 -5.63
CA SER A 147 -19.83 12.41 -4.50
C SER A 147 -21.35 12.61 -4.62
N ARG A 148 -21.90 12.50 -5.83
CA ARG A 148 -23.35 12.56 -6.07
C ARG A 148 -24.08 11.28 -5.66
N LEU A 149 -23.36 10.16 -5.62
CA LEU A 149 -23.93 8.82 -5.39
C LEU A 149 -23.59 8.26 -4.00
N TYR A 150 -22.53 8.76 -3.39
CA TYR A 150 -22.03 8.28 -2.11
C TYR A 150 -21.76 9.45 -1.17
N LYS A 151 -21.93 9.21 0.14
CA LYS A 151 -21.34 10.04 1.20
C LYS A 151 -19.99 9.43 1.59
N MET A 152 -18.93 10.25 1.62
CA MET A 152 -17.61 9.83 2.09
C MET A 152 -17.35 10.34 3.50
N ASN A 153 -16.95 9.44 4.40
CA ASN A 153 -16.39 9.78 5.69
C ASN A 153 -14.92 9.35 5.73
N LEU A 154 -14.02 10.26 6.09
CA LEU A 154 -12.64 9.92 6.41
C LEU A 154 -12.59 9.38 7.84
N LEU A 155 -11.98 8.21 8.01
CA LEU A 155 -11.82 7.55 9.31
C LEU A 155 -10.46 7.92 9.91
N PRO A 156 -10.34 7.97 11.25
CA PRO A 156 -9.07 8.23 11.91
C PRO A 156 -7.99 7.23 11.49
N SER A 157 -6.89 7.75 10.95
CA SER A 157 -5.67 6.99 10.70
C SER A 157 -4.48 7.95 10.66
N SER A 158 -3.40 7.57 11.34
CA SER A 158 -2.19 8.38 11.42
C SER A 158 -1.25 8.17 10.23
N ARG A 159 -1.28 7.01 9.57
CA ARG A 159 -0.28 6.61 8.55
C ARG A 159 -0.89 6.06 7.26
N SER A 160 -2.21 6.02 7.16
CA SER A 160 -2.95 5.61 5.97
C SER A 160 -4.14 6.56 5.75
N CYS A 161 -4.76 6.52 4.58
CA CYS A 161 -6.03 7.20 4.34
C CYS A 161 -7.15 6.15 4.35
N LYS A 162 -7.90 6.10 5.46
CA LYS A 162 -9.06 5.21 5.62
C LYS A 162 -10.32 6.00 5.30
N MET A 163 -11.16 5.45 4.44
CA MET A 163 -12.42 6.08 4.05
C MET A 163 -13.55 5.07 4.03
N GLN A 164 -14.72 5.54 4.45
CA GLN A 164 -15.98 4.83 4.34
C GLN A 164 -16.84 5.53 3.29
N LEU A 165 -17.30 4.77 2.31
CA LEU A 165 -18.24 5.21 1.27
C LEU A 165 -19.61 4.64 1.58
N ILE A 166 -20.59 5.49 1.84
CA ILE A 166 -21.96 5.11 2.17
C ILE A 166 -22.84 5.42 0.97
N SER A 167 -23.44 4.39 0.38
CA SER A 167 -24.40 4.54 -0.71
C SER A 167 -25.74 5.10 -0.23
N THR A 168 -26.55 5.60 -1.16
CA THR A 168 -27.94 6.01 -0.89
C THR A 168 -28.80 4.88 -0.33
N SER A 169 -28.45 3.62 -0.59
CA SER A 169 -29.14 2.44 -0.04
C SER A 169 -28.66 2.05 1.37
N GLY A 170 -27.82 2.85 2.02
CA GLY A 170 -27.26 2.57 3.35
C GLY A 170 -26.11 1.55 3.37
N ARG A 171 -25.78 0.91 2.24
CA ARG A 171 -24.62 0.00 2.16
C ARG A 171 -23.33 0.79 2.28
N SER A 172 -22.43 0.33 3.14
CA SER A 172 -21.12 0.94 3.36
C SER A 172 -20.00 0.10 2.76
N LEU A 173 -18.98 0.78 2.23
CA LEU A 173 -17.77 0.18 1.73
C LEU A 173 -16.56 0.85 2.38
N PHE A 174 -15.60 0.05 2.82
CA PHE A 174 -14.39 0.53 3.47
C PHE A 174 -13.19 0.38 2.54
N ALA A 175 -12.47 1.49 2.34
CA ALA A 175 -11.23 1.52 1.59
C ALA A 175 -10.09 2.07 2.45
N GLU A 176 -8.92 1.48 2.32
CA GLU A 176 -7.68 1.92 2.95
C GLU A 176 -6.61 2.14 1.89
N ILE A 177 -6.06 3.35 1.85
CA ILE A 177 -4.95 3.71 0.99
C ILE A 177 -3.70 3.78 1.86
N ILE A 178 -2.73 2.93 1.56
CA ILE A 178 -1.39 2.96 2.15
C ILE A 178 -0.43 3.57 1.15
N PHE A 179 0.64 4.19 1.64
CA PHE A 179 1.64 4.81 0.78
C PHE A 179 2.86 3.92 0.69
N GLY A 180 3.56 3.91 -0.45
CA GLY A 180 4.76 3.10 -0.61
C GLY A 180 5.81 3.77 -1.49
N VAL A 181 7.08 3.59 -1.14
CA VAL A 181 8.21 3.93 -2.02
C VAL A 181 8.83 2.63 -2.51
N GLN A 182 8.93 2.47 -3.83
CA GLN A 182 9.42 1.23 -4.43
C GLN A 182 10.93 1.06 -4.23
N LEU A 183 11.36 -0.14 -3.83
CA LEU A 183 12.77 -0.47 -3.68
C LEU A 183 13.37 -0.88 -5.02
N GLY A 184 14.01 0.08 -5.70
CA GLY A 184 14.61 -0.14 -7.02
C GLY A 184 13.58 -0.58 -8.04
N VAL A 185 13.87 -1.67 -8.76
CA VAL A 185 12.97 -2.28 -9.76
C VAL A 185 12.17 -3.47 -9.22
N SER A 186 12.28 -3.75 -7.92
CA SER A 186 11.62 -4.90 -7.28
C SER A 186 10.15 -4.62 -6.94
N ASP A 187 9.41 -5.67 -6.60
CA ASP A 187 8.05 -5.56 -6.05
C ASP A 187 8.00 -5.39 -4.52
N ILE A 188 9.13 -4.98 -3.94
CA ILE A 188 9.28 -4.67 -2.52
C ILE A 188 9.13 -3.17 -2.34
N PHE A 189 8.36 -2.76 -1.32
CA PHE A 189 8.09 -1.37 -1.03
C PHE A 189 8.46 -1.03 0.41
N LEU A 190 8.97 0.18 0.63
CA LEU A 190 8.94 0.80 1.96
C LEU A 190 7.55 1.39 2.16
N SER A 191 6.76 0.85 3.07
CA SER A 191 5.34 1.15 3.24
C SER A 191 5.08 2.05 4.44
N SER A 192 4.05 2.89 4.36
CA SER A 192 3.58 3.68 5.51
C SER A 192 2.88 2.81 6.55
N GLN A 193 2.44 1.61 6.17
CA GLN A 193 1.71 0.67 7.02
C GLN A 193 2.61 0.06 8.11
N THR A 194 2.07 -0.13 9.32
CA THR A 194 2.75 -0.79 10.43
C THR A 194 1.87 -1.87 11.05
N ALA A 195 2.48 -2.82 11.76
CA ALA A 195 1.75 -3.69 12.68
C ALA A 195 1.14 -2.82 13.81
N GLU A 196 -0.10 -3.12 14.19
CA GLU A 196 -1.03 -2.21 14.90
C GLU A 196 -0.65 -1.87 16.36
N THR A 197 0.52 -2.28 16.86
CA THR A 197 0.83 -2.24 18.31
C THR A 197 2.11 -1.51 18.71
N CYS A 198 2.84 -0.87 17.78
CA CYS A 198 4.11 -0.23 18.12
C CYS A 198 4.11 1.29 17.85
N LEU A 199 4.53 2.08 18.84
CA LEU A 199 4.82 3.52 18.71
C LEU A 199 6.07 3.70 17.85
N ILE A 200 5.89 3.57 16.55
CA ILE A 200 6.94 3.68 15.55
C ILE A 200 7.11 5.16 15.18
N PRO A 201 8.36 5.68 15.13
CA PRO A 201 8.63 7.03 14.64
C PRO A 201 7.95 7.31 13.29
N SER A 202 7.44 8.52 13.10
CA SER A 202 6.73 8.93 11.90
C SER A 202 7.58 8.81 10.62
N THR A 203 8.90 8.86 10.76
CA THR A 203 9.90 8.76 9.67
C THR A 203 10.32 7.33 9.31
N ARG A 204 9.89 6.31 10.03
CA ARG A 204 10.17 4.90 9.65
C ARG A 204 9.18 4.44 8.58
N TRP A 205 9.68 3.70 7.60
CA TRP A 205 8.92 3.11 6.51
C TRP A 205 9.33 1.64 6.38
N PRO A 206 8.68 0.71 7.12
CA PRO A 206 9.05 -0.71 7.08
C PRO A 206 8.90 -1.29 5.67
N GLN A 207 9.77 -2.27 5.35
CA GLN A 207 9.64 -3.04 4.13
C GLN A 207 8.33 -3.83 4.11
N SER A 208 7.80 -4.03 2.91
CA SER A 208 6.54 -4.71 2.66
C SER A 208 6.62 -5.48 1.35
N CYS A 209 6.25 -6.76 1.40
CA CYS A 209 6.20 -7.66 0.24
C CYS A 209 4.77 -7.81 -0.31
N VAL A 210 3.80 -7.05 0.19
CA VAL A 210 2.37 -7.20 -0.15
C VAL A 210 2.09 -7.09 -1.66
N VAL A 211 2.89 -6.29 -2.39
CA VAL A 211 2.76 -6.17 -3.86
C VAL A 211 3.29 -7.42 -4.55
N ALA A 212 4.44 -7.94 -4.12
CA ALA A 212 4.99 -9.21 -4.60
C ALA A 212 4.03 -10.38 -4.31
N GLU A 213 3.43 -10.43 -3.12
CA GLU A 213 2.43 -11.43 -2.76
C GLU A 213 1.17 -11.33 -3.63
N ALA A 214 0.64 -10.12 -3.85
CA ALA A 214 -0.53 -9.92 -4.70
C ALA A 214 -0.25 -10.36 -6.14
N LYS A 215 0.96 -10.07 -6.65
CA LYS A 215 1.42 -10.56 -7.96
C LYS A 215 1.56 -12.08 -7.99
N PHE A 216 2.10 -12.69 -6.94
CA PHE A 216 2.17 -14.14 -6.82
C PHE A 216 0.79 -14.79 -6.92
N PHE A 217 -0.20 -14.30 -6.16
CA PHE A 217 -1.59 -14.78 -6.29
C PHE A 217 -2.15 -14.58 -7.69
N GLY A 218 -1.85 -13.45 -8.33
CA GLY A 218 -2.23 -13.20 -9.72
C GLY A 218 -1.64 -14.20 -10.71
N VAL A 219 -0.38 -14.60 -10.53
CA VAL A 219 0.28 -15.64 -11.35
C VAL A 219 -0.35 -17.00 -11.09
N MET A 220 -0.54 -17.38 -9.81
CA MET A 220 -1.16 -18.66 -9.44
C MET A 220 -2.58 -18.77 -10.00
N ALA A 221 -3.39 -17.71 -9.92
CA ALA A 221 -4.75 -17.71 -10.46
C ALA A 221 -4.79 -17.89 -12.00
N ARG A 222 -3.78 -17.40 -12.73
CA ARG A 222 -3.69 -17.57 -14.18
C ARG A 222 -3.23 -18.97 -14.60
N GLN A 223 -2.43 -19.62 -13.77
CA GLN A 223 -1.88 -20.95 -14.04
C GLN A 223 -2.73 -22.09 -13.48
N ALA A 224 -3.58 -21.79 -12.50
CA ALA A 224 -4.41 -22.78 -11.84
C ALA A 224 -5.47 -23.38 -12.80
N PRO A 225 -5.82 -24.67 -12.63
CA PRO A 225 -6.95 -25.27 -13.34
C PRO A 225 -8.26 -24.48 -13.11
N CYS A 226 -9.17 -24.49 -14.09
CA CYS A 226 -10.46 -23.80 -13.99
C CYS A 226 -11.29 -24.21 -12.76
N ASP A 227 -11.08 -25.44 -12.25
CA ASP A 227 -11.73 -26.00 -11.06
C ASP A 227 -10.86 -25.94 -9.81
N SER A 228 -9.90 -25.01 -9.74
CA SER A 228 -9.03 -24.83 -8.58
C SER A 228 -9.74 -24.16 -7.41
N PHE A 229 -9.46 -24.64 -6.20
CA PHE A 229 -10.10 -24.27 -4.94
C PHE A 229 -9.13 -23.63 -3.95
N HIS A 230 -7.90 -23.28 -4.35
CA HIS A 230 -6.90 -22.69 -3.46
C HIS A 230 -7.40 -21.42 -2.72
N LEU A 231 -8.03 -20.48 -3.43
CA LEU A 231 -8.64 -19.30 -2.82
C LEU A 231 -9.82 -19.65 -1.92
N LYS A 232 -10.59 -20.69 -2.27
CA LYS A 232 -11.72 -21.14 -1.46
C LYS A 232 -11.27 -21.81 -0.16
N CYS A 233 -10.18 -22.59 -0.21
CA CYS A 233 -9.53 -23.13 0.97
C CYS A 233 -9.07 -22.01 1.91
N LEU A 234 -8.39 -20.98 1.37
CA LEU A 234 -7.97 -19.81 2.15
C LEU A 234 -9.17 -19.07 2.76
N GLN A 235 -10.25 -18.88 1.99
CA GLN A 235 -11.48 -18.26 2.48
C GLN A 235 -12.12 -19.08 3.62
N ILE A 236 -12.17 -20.40 3.49
CA ILE A 236 -12.69 -21.29 4.54
C ILE A 236 -11.84 -21.19 5.80
N CYS A 237 -10.51 -21.29 5.69
CA CYS A 237 -9.60 -21.15 6.82
C CYS A 237 -9.77 -19.80 7.53
N ALA A 238 -9.87 -18.72 6.76
CA ALA A 238 -10.03 -17.39 7.31
C ALA A 238 -11.38 -17.20 8.03
N ARG A 239 -12.45 -17.87 7.60
CA ARG A 239 -13.76 -17.88 8.29
C ARG A 239 -13.77 -18.71 9.56
N ILE A 240 -13.21 -19.93 9.52
CA ILE A 240 -13.28 -20.88 10.65
C ILE A 240 -12.59 -20.31 11.90
N LEU A 241 -11.59 -19.45 11.70
CA LEU A 241 -10.70 -19.01 12.77
C LEU A 241 -10.81 -17.51 13.10
N GLU A 242 -11.85 -16.84 12.60
CA GLU A 242 -12.30 -15.54 13.12
C GLU A 242 -12.54 -15.66 14.64
N GLY A 243 -11.70 -15.02 15.46
CA GLY A 243 -11.77 -15.09 16.92
C GLY A 243 -10.65 -15.89 17.60
N THR A 244 -9.73 -16.47 16.82
CA THR A 244 -8.49 -17.08 17.36
C THR A 244 -7.33 -16.08 17.41
N ALA A 245 -6.20 -16.48 18.01
CA ALA A 245 -4.98 -15.67 18.03
C ALA A 245 -4.31 -15.51 16.65
N PHE A 246 -4.78 -16.22 15.62
CA PHE A 246 -4.21 -16.17 14.28
C PHE A 246 -4.83 -15.07 13.42
N SER A 247 -3.99 -14.34 12.71
CA SER A 247 -4.43 -13.38 11.71
C SER A 247 -4.78 -14.08 10.40
N THR A 248 -5.67 -13.49 9.61
CA THR A 248 -5.94 -13.95 8.22
C THR A 248 -4.68 -13.94 7.35
N TYR A 249 -3.71 -13.07 7.67
CA TYR A 249 -2.41 -13.01 7.01
C TYR A 249 -1.56 -14.27 7.28
N THR A 250 -1.65 -14.87 8.47
CA THR A 250 -0.95 -16.12 8.80
C THR A 250 -1.38 -17.25 7.86
N PHE A 251 -2.68 -17.37 7.58
CA PHE A 251 -3.21 -18.34 6.63
C PHE A 251 -2.79 -18.04 5.20
N LYS A 252 -2.79 -16.75 4.82
CA LYS A 252 -2.31 -16.32 3.51
C LYS A 252 -0.88 -16.82 3.28
N THR A 253 0.02 -16.57 4.23
CA THR A 253 1.42 -17.02 4.17
C THR A 253 1.53 -18.54 4.07
N ALA A 254 0.79 -19.30 4.89
CA ALA A 254 0.78 -20.76 4.81
C ALA A 254 0.32 -21.28 3.44
N VAL A 255 -0.76 -20.73 2.89
CA VAL A 255 -1.27 -21.11 1.56
C VAL A 255 -0.25 -20.76 0.47
N MET A 256 0.43 -19.62 0.56
CA MET A 256 1.48 -19.26 -0.40
C MET A 256 2.65 -20.25 -0.39
N HIS A 257 3.14 -20.65 0.79
CA HIS A 257 4.16 -21.71 0.91
C HIS A 257 3.69 -23.08 0.40
N LEU A 258 2.41 -23.41 0.59
CA LEU A 258 1.87 -24.66 0.05
C LEU A 258 1.68 -24.60 -1.47
N LEU A 259 1.39 -23.44 -2.04
CA LEU A 259 1.28 -23.25 -3.49
C LEU A 259 2.61 -23.41 -4.21
N THR A 260 3.75 -23.18 -3.55
CA THR A 260 5.08 -23.40 -4.14
C THR A 260 5.53 -24.85 -4.07
N THR A 261 4.99 -25.64 -3.13
CA THR A 261 5.41 -27.03 -2.88
C THR A 261 4.41 -28.06 -3.40
N THR A 262 3.15 -27.68 -3.59
CA THR A 262 2.08 -28.57 -4.04
C THR A 262 1.72 -28.27 -5.51
N PRO A 263 1.68 -29.28 -6.40
CA PRO A 263 1.25 -29.10 -7.78
C PRO A 263 -0.14 -28.44 -7.89
N LEU A 264 -0.31 -27.51 -8.83
CA LEU A 264 -1.60 -26.80 -9.02
C LEU A 264 -2.77 -27.74 -9.38
N SER A 265 -2.50 -28.90 -9.96
CA SER A 265 -3.47 -29.97 -10.20
C SER A 265 -4.11 -30.52 -8.93
N ASP A 266 -3.42 -30.41 -7.79
CA ASP A 266 -3.84 -30.99 -6.52
C ASP A 266 -4.71 -30.02 -5.71
N TRP A 267 -4.89 -28.81 -6.21
CA TRP A 267 -5.79 -27.79 -5.66
C TRP A 267 -7.20 -27.86 -6.23
N ARG A 268 -7.54 -28.90 -7.01
CA ARG A 268 -8.88 -29.11 -7.55
C ARG A 268 -9.92 -29.38 -6.47
N ARG A 269 -11.19 -29.11 -6.79
CA ARG A 269 -12.36 -29.33 -5.91
C ARG A 269 -12.36 -30.67 -5.17
N ARG A 270 -12.00 -31.75 -5.86
CA ARG A 270 -12.00 -33.12 -5.31
C ARG A 270 -11.03 -33.33 -4.14
N HIS A 271 -10.01 -32.47 -3.99
CA HIS A 271 -9.00 -32.58 -2.94
C HIS A 271 -9.15 -31.52 -1.84
N VAL A 272 -10.28 -30.79 -1.79
CA VAL A 272 -10.46 -29.65 -0.86
C VAL A 272 -10.20 -30.04 0.60
N MET A 273 -10.72 -31.19 1.06
CA MET A 273 -10.51 -31.63 2.45
C MET A 273 -9.04 -31.91 2.74
N LEU A 274 -8.35 -32.60 1.84
CA LEU A 274 -6.91 -32.85 1.93
C LEU A 274 -6.09 -31.54 1.96
N ARG A 275 -6.50 -30.53 1.19
CA ARG A 275 -5.83 -29.22 1.19
C ARG A 275 -6.07 -28.45 2.49
N LEU A 276 -7.29 -28.47 3.04
CA LEU A 276 -7.59 -27.85 4.33
C LEU A 276 -6.78 -28.51 5.46
N GLU A 277 -6.73 -29.84 5.49
CA GLU A 277 -5.89 -30.59 6.43
C GLU A 277 -4.40 -30.25 6.26
N GLY A 278 -3.93 -30.17 5.01
CA GLY A 278 -2.56 -29.75 4.70
C GLY A 278 -2.21 -28.36 5.22
N ILE A 279 -3.14 -27.38 5.11
CA ILE A 279 -2.95 -26.03 5.65
C ILE A 279 -2.86 -26.08 7.18
N MET A 280 -3.77 -26.80 7.84
CA MET A 280 -3.75 -26.92 9.31
C MET A 280 -2.49 -27.63 9.81
N ARG A 281 -2.06 -28.69 9.13
CA ARG A 281 -0.83 -29.42 9.45
C ARG A 281 0.41 -28.57 9.27
N TYR A 282 0.50 -27.80 8.18
CA TYR A 282 1.60 -26.86 7.97
C TYR A 282 1.69 -25.84 9.11
N LEU A 283 0.55 -25.26 9.50
CA LEU A 283 0.50 -24.31 10.62
C LEU A 283 0.85 -24.97 11.96
N HIS A 284 0.41 -26.21 12.18
CA HIS A 284 0.79 -26.97 13.36
C HIS A 284 2.32 -27.13 13.46
N CYS A 285 2.97 -27.55 12.38
CA CYS A 285 4.44 -27.64 12.35
C CYS A 285 5.09 -26.28 12.61
N CYS A 286 4.59 -25.19 12.02
CA CYS A 286 5.09 -23.85 12.30
C CYS A 286 4.93 -23.43 13.77
N LEU A 287 3.91 -23.93 14.47
CA LEU A 287 3.72 -23.66 15.90
C LEU A 287 4.68 -24.45 16.77
N GLU A 288 4.89 -25.73 16.44
CA GLU A 288 5.89 -26.58 17.10
C GLU A 288 7.29 -25.96 16.97
N ASP A 289 7.64 -25.52 15.76
CA ASP A 289 8.91 -24.84 15.47
C ASP A 289 8.95 -23.38 15.97
N LYS A 290 7.83 -22.85 16.47
CA LYS A 290 7.63 -21.44 16.84
C LYS A 290 8.09 -20.46 15.74
N ARG A 291 7.92 -20.87 14.48
CA ARG A 291 8.48 -20.17 13.33
C ARG A 291 7.57 -20.31 12.12
N LEU A 292 7.15 -19.16 11.60
CA LEU A 292 6.56 -19.04 10.27
C LEU A 292 7.38 -18.01 9.49
N ASN A 293 8.08 -18.45 8.45
CA ASN A 293 8.84 -17.54 7.61
C ASN A 293 7.88 -16.69 6.76
N HIS A 294 8.21 -15.41 6.61
CA HIS A 294 7.57 -14.57 5.61
C HIS A 294 7.76 -15.20 4.23
N PHE A 295 6.74 -15.10 3.37
CA PHE A 295 6.85 -15.49 1.97
C PHE A 295 7.65 -14.43 1.19
#